data_AF-A0A969HAI6-F1
#
_entry.id   AF-A0A969HAI6-F1
#
_cell.length_a   1.000
_cell.length_b   1.000
_cell.length_c   1.000
_cell.angle_alpha   90.00
_cell.angle_beta   90.00
_cell.angle_gamma   90.00
#
_symmetry.space_group_name_H-M   'P 1'
#
loop_
_entity.id
_entity.type
_entity.pdbx_description
1 polymer ?
#
loop_
_entity_poly.entity_id
_entity_poly.type
_entity_poly.pdbx_seq_one_letter_code
_entity_poly.pdbx_strand_id
1 'polypeptide(L)'
;MDKRLSLDRSRSVILLAAALVMTVTWAVGATGWTDGLNIITFVGLGSIVIGLMLARSILPGFIAHIFSIIIGVGWSFWVTSRLLPAHYTWLERWQNLAFRLNYWYSQAVQGGTSYDNMMFILQMGVIVWGMGYLTLWFLFRSGKVWQAVVPGGLVLLINLYYAPNDVTLWFIIFILLALLLAIRFNLFKQEAQWRAEGVFFRPDISFDFLRDGFIFSALVIALAWLTPPIAAAKSLGLLDNFQGSWREMQGEWNRLFADLNYKDTGIVDGFGTSLSLGGRAA
;
A
#
# COMPACT_ATOMS: atom_id res chain seq x y z
N MET A 1 24.03 11.15 -22.73
CA MET A 1 23.57 12.34 -21.98
C MET A 1 22.60 11.88 -20.91
N ASP A 2 23.12 11.40 -19.78
CA ASP A 2 22.37 10.69 -18.75
C ASP A 2 21.66 11.72 -17.85
N LYS A 3 20.36 11.96 -18.10
CA LYS A 3 19.50 12.89 -17.33
C LYS A 3 19.21 12.32 -15.92
N ARG A 4 20.24 12.13 -15.10
CA ARG A 4 20.06 11.80 -13.69
C ARG A 4 19.56 13.06 -12.98
N LEU A 5 18.28 13.01 -12.63
CA LEU A 5 17.50 14.01 -11.92
C LEU A 5 18.27 14.55 -10.71
N SER A 6 18.69 15.83 -10.73
CA SER A 6 19.33 16.43 -9.57
C SER A 6 18.36 16.37 -8.38
N LEU A 7 18.86 15.96 -7.21
CA LEU A 7 18.07 15.77 -6.00
C LEU A 7 17.27 17.02 -5.65
N ASP A 8 17.88 18.19 -5.82
CA ASP A 8 17.26 19.49 -5.55
C ASP A 8 16.00 19.76 -6.38
N ARG A 9 16.04 19.44 -7.68
CA ARG A 9 14.93 19.73 -8.60
C ARG A 9 13.70 18.84 -8.37
N SER A 10 13.90 17.68 -7.74
CA SER A 10 12.86 16.66 -7.55
C SER A 10 12.38 16.53 -6.10
N ARG A 11 12.85 17.40 -5.19
CA ARG A 11 12.54 17.35 -3.74
C ARG A 11 11.06 17.25 -3.45
N SER A 12 10.25 18.14 -4.04
CA SER A 12 8.79 18.15 -3.82
C SER A 12 8.10 16.87 -4.30
N VAL A 13 8.52 16.31 -5.44
CA VAL A 13 8.01 15.01 -5.93
C VAL A 13 8.41 13.88 -4.99
N ILE A 14 9.66 13.87 -4.49
CA ILE A 14 10.12 12.88 -3.51
C ILE A 14 9.30 12.99 -2.22
N LEU A 15 9.09 14.20 -1.71
CA LEU A 15 8.33 14.43 -0.47
C LEU A 15 6.87 14.01 -0.62
N LEU A 16 6.22 14.35 -1.74
CA LEU A 16 4.85 13.90 -2.02
C LEU A 16 4.77 12.39 -2.18
N ALA A 17 5.72 11.76 -2.86
CA ALA A 17 5.77 10.30 -2.98
C ALA A 17 6.00 9.61 -1.63
N ALA A 18 6.89 10.15 -0.80
CA ALA A 18 7.12 9.66 0.56
C ALA A 18 5.84 9.81 1.41
N ALA A 19 5.19 10.97 1.40
CA ALA A 19 3.93 11.20 2.10
C ALA A 19 2.84 10.25 1.62
N LEU A 20 2.74 9.99 0.31
CA LEU A 20 1.80 9.04 -0.28
C LEU A 20 2.03 7.62 0.26
N VAL A 21 3.27 7.13 0.23
CA VAL A 21 3.64 5.80 0.75
C VAL A 21 3.38 5.71 2.26
N MET A 22 3.72 6.74 3.03
CA MET A 22 3.48 6.78 4.47
C MET A 22 1.98 6.80 4.80
N THR A 23 1.17 7.51 4.02
CA THR A 23 -0.30 7.53 4.17
C THR A 23 -0.88 6.12 4.04
N VAL A 24 -0.47 5.36 3.02
CA VAL A 24 -0.90 3.95 2.87
C VAL A 24 -0.47 3.12 4.09
N THR A 25 0.76 3.33 4.54
CA THR A 25 1.33 2.56 5.65
C THR A 25 0.60 2.83 6.98
N TRP A 26 0.30 4.09 7.28
CA TRP A 26 -0.48 4.47 8.46
C TRP A 26 -1.94 4.05 8.37
N ALA A 27 -2.54 4.11 7.18
CA ALA A 27 -3.88 3.59 6.97
C ALA A 27 -3.97 2.10 7.27
N VAL A 28 -3.01 1.31 6.77
CA VAL A 28 -2.92 -0.12 7.06
C VAL A 28 -2.77 -0.34 8.57
N GLY A 29 -1.89 0.41 9.24
CA GLY A 29 -1.74 0.35 10.70
C GLY A 29 -3.02 0.71 11.48
N ALA A 30 -3.86 1.59 10.94
CA ALA A 30 -5.10 2.05 11.55
C ALA A 30 -6.31 1.12 11.32
N THR A 31 -6.20 0.11 10.46
CA THR A 31 -7.30 -0.81 10.09
C THR A 31 -7.92 -1.54 11.26
N GLY A 32 -7.16 -1.81 12.32
CA GLY A 32 -7.62 -2.62 13.45
C GLY A 32 -7.61 -4.13 13.21
N TRP A 33 -7.03 -4.61 12.11
CA TRP A 33 -6.96 -6.05 11.78
C TRP A 33 -6.30 -6.90 12.88
N THR A 34 -5.19 -6.42 13.43
CA THR A 34 -4.45 -7.07 14.53
C THR A 34 -3.59 -6.05 15.25
N ASP A 35 -3.27 -6.34 16.51
CA ASP A 35 -2.28 -5.59 17.28
C ASP A 35 -0.89 -5.67 16.64
N GLY A 36 -0.10 -4.61 16.84
CA GLY A 36 1.28 -4.54 16.33
C GLY A 36 1.42 -4.17 14.85
N LEU A 37 0.32 -4.08 14.09
CA LEU A 37 0.36 -3.79 12.65
C LEU A 37 1.03 -2.45 12.31
N ASN A 38 1.00 -1.46 13.22
CA ASN A 38 1.69 -0.17 13.09
C ASN A 38 3.21 -0.29 12.82
N ILE A 39 3.83 -1.44 13.13
CA ILE A 39 5.25 -1.68 12.89
C ILE A 39 5.63 -1.61 11.40
N ILE A 40 4.68 -1.85 10.49
CA ILE A 40 4.90 -1.75 9.05
C ILE A 40 5.28 -0.32 8.61
N THR A 41 5.07 0.69 9.46
CA THR A 41 5.62 2.06 9.30
C THR A 41 7.11 2.03 8.95
N PHE A 42 7.88 1.17 9.62
CA PHE A 42 9.32 1.02 9.36
C PHE A 42 9.62 0.29 8.04
N VAL A 43 8.69 -0.53 7.54
CA VAL A 43 8.78 -1.12 6.20
C VAL A 43 8.52 -0.07 5.13
N GLY A 44 7.50 0.78 5.33
CA GLY A 44 7.21 1.94 4.48
C GLY A 44 8.42 2.86 4.35
N LEU A 45 9.04 3.25 5.47
CA LEU A 45 10.26 4.06 5.48
C LEU A 45 11.42 3.40 4.73
N GLY A 46 11.66 2.10 4.97
CA GLY A 46 12.69 1.36 4.24
C GLY A 46 12.44 1.33 2.73
N SER A 47 11.19 1.12 2.32
CA SER A 47 10.78 1.08 0.91
C SER A 47 11.01 2.42 0.19
N ILE A 48 10.83 3.55 0.87
CA ILE A 48 11.09 4.90 0.32
C ILE A 48 12.59 5.06 0.06
N VAL A 49 13.43 4.74 1.04
CA VAL A 49 14.89 4.90 0.94
C VAL A 49 15.45 3.99 -0.15
N ILE A 50 15.19 2.69 -0.04
CA ILE A 50 15.73 1.70 -0.98
C ILE A 50 15.09 1.85 -2.37
N GLY A 51 13.80 2.15 -2.43
CA GLY A 51 13.10 2.40 -3.69
C GLY A 51 13.67 3.60 -4.44
N LEU A 52 13.97 4.70 -3.75
CA LEU A 52 14.60 5.87 -4.37
C LEU A 52 16.03 5.54 -4.86
N MET A 53 16.82 4.80 -4.06
CA MET A 53 18.16 4.37 -4.44
C MET A 53 18.14 3.49 -5.69
N LEU A 54 17.29 2.46 -5.73
CA LEU A 54 17.18 1.54 -6.86
C LEU A 54 16.62 2.22 -8.11
N ALA A 55 15.62 3.09 -7.97
CA ALA A 55 15.04 3.83 -9.09
C ALA A 55 16.05 4.77 -9.76
N ARG A 56 17.03 5.31 -9.02
CA ARG A 56 18.09 6.18 -9.53
C ARG A 56 19.41 5.47 -9.80
N SER A 57 19.51 4.18 -9.51
CA SER A 57 20.73 3.41 -9.71
C SER A 57 21.08 3.26 -11.20
N ILE A 58 22.33 2.89 -11.50
CA ILE A 58 22.75 2.48 -12.86
C ILE A 58 22.31 1.04 -13.19
N LEU A 59 21.79 0.29 -12.21
CA LEU A 59 21.48 -1.13 -12.38
C LEU A 59 20.44 -1.34 -13.48
N PRO A 60 20.54 -2.39 -14.31
CA PRO A 60 19.48 -2.79 -15.23
C PRO A 60 18.14 -3.01 -14.50
N GLY A 61 17.03 -2.78 -15.21
CA GLY A 61 15.67 -2.86 -14.65
C GLY A 61 15.41 -4.17 -13.90
N PHE A 62 15.63 -5.28 -14.59
CA PHE A 62 15.47 -6.63 -14.05
C PHE A 62 16.27 -6.88 -12.78
N ILE A 63 17.55 -6.46 -12.76
CA ILE A 63 18.44 -6.64 -11.62
C ILE A 63 17.95 -5.81 -10.42
N ALA A 64 17.53 -4.56 -10.64
CA ALA A 64 16.98 -3.72 -9.59
C ALA A 64 15.69 -4.30 -8.97
N HIS A 65 14.84 -4.93 -9.79
CA HIS A 65 13.65 -5.63 -9.28
C HIS A 65 14.02 -6.82 -8.39
N ILE A 66 14.98 -7.66 -8.80
CA ILE A 66 15.48 -8.77 -7.99
C ILE A 66 16.04 -8.28 -6.65
N PHE A 67 16.90 -7.26 -6.66
CA PHE A 67 17.43 -6.67 -5.43
C PHE A 67 16.31 -6.13 -4.53
N SER A 68 15.31 -5.46 -5.10
CA SER A 68 14.18 -4.96 -4.32
C SER A 68 13.40 -6.08 -3.64
N ILE A 69 13.17 -7.20 -4.33
CA ILE A 69 12.48 -8.36 -3.75
C ILE A 69 13.29 -8.94 -2.58
N ILE A 70 14.59 -9.20 -2.79
CA ILE A 70 15.45 -9.78 -1.75
C ILE A 70 15.54 -8.85 -0.53
N ILE A 71 15.83 -7.57 -0.76
CA ILE A 71 15.93 -6.58 0.32
C ILE A 71 14.59 -6.40 1.01
N GLY A 72 13.48 -6.36 0.25
CA GLY A 72 12.15 -6.13 0.79
C GLY A 72 11.62 -7.25 1.66
N VAL A 73 11.80 -8.50 1.22
CA VAL A 73 11.47 -9.67 2.03
C VAL A 73 12.33 -9.69 3.29
N GLY A 74 13.66 -9.50 3.16
CA GLY A 74 14.57 -9.46 4.30
C GLY A 74 14.27 -8.31 5.29
N TRP A 75 13.93 -7.13 4.79
CA TRP A 75 13.58 -5.96 5.61
C TRP A 75 12.24 -6.15 6.31
N SER A 76 11.22 -6.64 5.60
CA SER A 76 9.90 -6.93 6.19
C SER A 76 10.01 -7.98 7.29
N PHE A 77 10.85 -9.00 7.06
CA PHE A 77 11.17 -10.01 8.06
C PHE A 77 11.87 -9.40 9.27
N TRP A 78 12.93 -8.62 9.05
CA TRP A 78 13.68 -7.96 10.11
C TRP A 78 12.79 -7.03 10.95
N VAL A 79 11.94 -6.22 10.32
CA VAL A 79 10.99 -5.33 11.02
C VAL A 79 9.99 -6.15 11.82
N THR A 80 9.31 -7.11 11.19
CA THR A 80 8.27 -7.93 11.85
C THR A 80 8.86 -8.72 13.02
N SER A 81 10.11 -9.18 12.89
CA SER A 81 10.80 -9.91 13.95
C SER A 81 10.90 -9.14 15.25
N ARG A 82 10.84 -7.79 15.23
CA ARG A 82 10.89 -6.93 16.42
C ARG A 82 9.66 -7.05 17.32
N LEU A 83 8.58 -7.66 16.83
CA LEU A 83 7.41 -8.00 17.65
C LEU A 83 7.68 -9.20 18.58
N LEU A 84 8.70 -10.01 18.29
CA LEU A 84 9.10 -11.11 19.18
C LEU A 84 9.75 -10.59 20.47
N PRO A 85 9.68 -11.36 21.58
CA PRO A 85 10.23 -10.97 22.87
C PRO A 85 11.67 -10.45 22.80
N ALA A 86 12.00 -9.40 23.56
CA ALA A 86 13.28 -8.71 23.49
C ALA A 86 14.50 -9.61 23.74
N HIS A 87 14.34 -10.65 24.56
CA HIS A 87 15.42 -11.58 24.92
C HIS A 87 15.83 -12.54 23.79
N TYR A 88 15.04 -12.67 22.72
CA TYR A 88 15.42 -13.51 21.58
C TYR A 88 16.61 -12.90 20.82
N THR A 89 17.64 -13.72 20.64
CA THR A 89 18.77 -13.46 19.75
C THR A 89 18.31 -13.32 18.30
N TRP A 90 19.16 -12.78 17.43
CA TRP A 90 18.84 -12.65 16.01
C TRP A 90 18.57 -14.01 15.34
N LEU A 91 19.35 -15.03 15.69
CA LEU A 91 19.17 -16.38 15.14
C LEU A 91 17.82 -16.98 15.56
N GLU A 92 17.43 -16.84 16.83
CA GLU A 92 16.14 -17.33 17.33
C GLU A 92 14.96 -16.62 16.68
N ARG A 93 15.05 -15.30 16.48
CA ARG A 93 14.03 -14.53 15.74
C ARG A 93 13.87 -15.04 14.31
N TRP A 94 14.99 -15.31 13.64
CA TRP A 94 14.98 -15.85 12.28
C TRP A 94 14.37 -17.25 12.23
N GLN A 95 14.80 -18.15 13.09
CA GLN A 95 14.26 -19.51 13.16
C GLN A 95 12.76 -19.50 13.49
N ASN A 96 12.33 -18.64 14.41
CA ASN A 96 10.92 -18.54 14.82
C ASN A 96 10.02 -18.10 13.64
N LEU A 97 10.39 -17.01 12.97
CA LEU A 97 9.61 -16.51 11.82
C LEU A 97 9.68 -17.47 10.62
N ALA A 98 10.82 -18.10 10.36
CA ALA A 98 10.93 -19.10 9.29
C ALA A 98 10.05 -20.33 9.56
N PHE A 99 9.99 -20.79 10.81
CA PHE A 99 9.11 -21.89 11.22
C PHE A 99 7.63 -21.51 11.06
N ARG A 100 7.23 -20.33 11.56
CA ARG A 100 5.85 -19.82 11.42
C ARG A 100 5.45 -19.66 9.96
N LEU A 101 6.35 -19.16 9.11
CA LEU A 101 6.09 -19.00 7.67
C LEU A 101 5.92 -20.37 7.00
N ASN A 102 6.76 -21.34 7.33
CA ASN A 102 6.64 -22.71 6.82
C ASN A 102 5.33 -23.37 7.27
N TYR A 103 4.97 -23.19 8.55
CA TYR A 103 3.71 -23.69 9.08
C TYR A 103 2.50 -23.03 8.38
N TRP A 104 2.47 -21.71 8.26
CA TRP A 104 1.43 -20.98 7.54
C TRP A 104 1.31 -21.44 6.09
N TYR A 105 2.44 -21.63 5.39
CA TYR A 105 2.46 -22.17 4.04
C TYR A 105 1.89 -23.58 3.96
N SER A 106 2.20 -24.45 4.94
CA SER A 106 1.63 -25.80 5.02
C SER A 106 0.10 -25.76 5.15
N GLN A 107 -0.44 -24.85 5.97
CA GLN A 107 -1.89 -24.67 6.13
C GLN A 107 -2.53 -24.18 4.82
N ALA A 108 -1.87 -23.26 4.10
CA ALA A 108 -2.33 -22.76 2.81
C ALA A 108 -2.49 -23.85 1.75
N VAL A 109 -1.54 -24.78 1.64
CA VAL A 109 -1.57 -25.84 0.62
C VAL A 109 -2.46 -27.02 1.02
N GLN A 110 -2.58 -27.31 2.31
CA GLN A 110 -3.32 -28.48 2.81
C GLN A 110 -4.80 -28.20 3.12
N GLY A 111 -5.28 -26.97 2.88
CA GLY A 111 -6.65 -26.57 3.22
C GLY A 111 -6.87 -26.32 4.72
N GLY A 112 -5.79 -26.13 5.47
CA GLY A 112 -5.81 -25.86 6.90
C GLY A 112 -6.13 -24.40 7.25
N THR A 113 -6.31 -24.13 8.54
CA THR A 113 -6.62 -22.80 9.09
C THR A 113 -5.41 -22.28 9.87
N SER A 114 -5.09 -21.00 9.74
CA SER A 114 -3.99 -20.38 10.48
C SER A 114 -4.51 -19.25 11.37
N TYR A 115 -3.97 -19.21 12.59
CA TYR A 115 -4.29 -18.24 13.64
C TYR A 115 -3.07 -17.35 13.97
N ASP A 116 -2.11 -17.25 13.04
CA ASP A 116 -0.87 -16.49 13.27
C ASP A 116 -0.95 -15.08 12.70
N ASN A 117 -1.39 -14.14 13.53
CA ASN A 117 -1.44 -12.72 13.18
C ASN A 117 -0.07 -12.12 12.81
N MET A 118 1.05 -12.69 13.29
CA MET A 118 2.38 -12.19 12.91
C MET A 118 2.71 -12.52 11.45
N MET A 119 2.17 -13.62 10.90
CA MET A 119 2.32 -13.93 9.47
C MET A 119 1.53 -12.97 8.59
N PHE A 120 0.36 -12.53 9.06
CA PHE A 120 -0.38 -11.45 8.40
C PHE A 120 0.44 -10.15 8.36
N ILE A 121 1.01 -9.72 9.50
CA ILE A 121 1.84 -8.51 9.58
C ILE A 121 3.05 -8.60 8.64
N LEU A 122 3.71 -9.77 8.57
CA LEU A 122 4.84 -10.00 7.66
C LEU A 122 4.44 -9.80 6.19
N GLN A 123 3.32 -10.38 5.77
CA GLN A 123 2.81 -10.28 4.40
C GLN A 123 2.38 -8.86 4.06
N MET A 124 1.70 -8.18 4.98
CA MET A 124 1.38 -6.75 4.82
C MET A 124 2.64 -5.90 4.70
N GLY A 125 3.70 -6.23 5.43
CA GLY A 125 5.02 -5.63 5.26
C GLY A 125 5.55 -5.81 3.82
N VAL A 126 5.54 -7.03 3.30
CA VAL A 126 5.99 -7.31 1.92
C VAL A 126 5.14 -6.56 0.87
N ILE A 127 3.82 -6.48 1.07
CA ILE A 127 2.90 -5.74 0.19
C ILE A 127 3.21 -4.23 0.23
N VAL A 128 3.34 -3.65 1.44
CA VAL A 128 3.70 -2.23 1.62
C VAL A 128 5.06 -1.93 1.01
N TRP A 129 6.04 -2.81 1.17
CA TRP A 129 7.34 -2.66 0.54
C TRP A 129 7.22 -2.63 -0.99
N GLY A 130 6.54 -3.62 -1.57
CA GLY A 130 6.34 -3.73 -3.01
C GLY A 130 5.64 -2.49 -3.57
N MET A 131 4.57 -2.04 -2.91
CA MET A 131 3.83 -0.83 -3.25
C MET A 131 4.73 0.42 -3.20
N GLY A 132 5.48 0.62 -2.12
CA GLY A 132 6.38 1.75 -1.97
C GLY A 132 7.48 1.74 -3.03
N TYR A 133 8.16 0.61 -3.19
CA TYR A 133 9.17 0.42 -4.22
C TYR A 133 8.63 0.72 -5.63
N LEU A 134 7.47 0.16 -6.00
CA LEU A 134 6.86 0.38 -7.32
C LEU A 134 6.47 1.85 -7.52
N THR A 135 5.97 2.52 -6.48
CA THR A 135 5.67 3.96 -6.50
C THR A 135 6.92 4.76 -6.90
N LEU A 136 8.03 4.53 -6.19
CA LEU A 136 9.29 5.23 -6.45
C LEU A 136 9.89 4.85 -7.81
N TRP A 137 9.80 3.58 -8.21
CA TRP A 137 10.29 3.08 -9.50
C TRP A 137 9.56 3.73 -10.68
N PHE A 138 8.22 3.70 -10.66
CA PHE A 138 7.42 4.24 -11.74
C PHE A 138 7.58 5.76 -11.86
N LEU A 139 7.68 6.49 -10.74
CA LEU A 139 7.92 7.95 -10.78
C LEU A 139 9.28 8.29 -11.37
N PHE A 140 10.36 7.74 -10.83
CA PHE A 140 11.70 8.24 -11.11
C PHE A 140 12.40 7.54 -12.27
N ARG A 141 12.00 6.32 -12.61
CA ARG A 141 12.64 5.55 -13.68
C ARG A 141 11.76 5.35 -14.91
N SER A 142 10.49 4.99 -14.73
CA SER A 142 9.56 4.85 -15.87
C SER A 142 8.89 6.15 -16.28
N GLY A 143 8.85 7.13 -15.38
CA GLY A 143 8.16 8.39 -15.57
C GLY A 143 6.63 8.27 -15.67
N LYS A 144 6.02 7.32 -14.97
CA LYS A 144 4.62 6.89 -15.13
C LYS A 144 3.84 7.13 -13.82
N VAL A 145 3.24 8.31 -13.67
CA VAL A 145 2.62 8.72 -12.39
C VAL A 145 1.39 7.91 -12.00
N TRP A 146 0.54 7.56 -12.96
CA TRP A 146 -0.66 6.77 -12.67
C TRP A 146 -0.31 5.35 -12.19
N GLN A 147 0.65 4.71 -12.84
CA GLN A 147 1.18 3.41 -12.43
C GLN A 147 1.85 3.46 -11.05
N ALA A 148 2.36 4.62 -10.63
CA ALA A 148 2.92 4.80 -9.30
C ALA A 148 1.84 4.88 -8.21
N VAL A 149 0.70 5.51 -8.50
CA VAL A 149 -0.38 5.70 -7.51
C VAL A 149 -1.27 4.46 -7.37
N VAL A 150 -1.54 3.76 -8.48
CA VAL A 150 -2.51 2.65 -8.51
C VAL A 150 -2.26 1.57 -7.45
N PRO A 151 -1.04 1.06 -7.23
CA PRO A 151 -0.80 0.03 -6.21
C PRO A 151 -1.21 0.46 -4.80
N GLY A 152 -0.87 1.70 -4.39
CA GLY A 152 -1.28 2.24 -3.09
C GLY A 152 -2.78 2.45 -2.99
N GLY A 153 -3.40 2.91 -4.08
CA GLY A 153 -4.86 3.09 -4.16
C GLY A 153 -5.61 1.77 -4.00
N LEU A 154 -5.14 0.68 -4.64
CA LEU A 154 -5.73 -0.65 -4.50
C LEU A 154 -5.63 -1.16 -3.05
N VAL A 155 -4.48 -1.01 -2.40
CA VAL A 155 -4.31 -1.39 -0.99
C VAL A 155 -5.32 -0.64 -0.10
N LEU A 156 -5.48 0.67 -0.32
CA LEU A 156 -6.43 1.44 0.48
C LEU A 156 -7.89 1.16 0.16
N LEU A 157 -8.24 0.87 -1.10
CA LEU A 157 -9.60 0.48 -1.46
C LEU A 157 -10.00 -0.84 -0.79
N ILE A 158 -9.11 -1.82 -0.77
CA ILE A 158 -9.32 -3.09 -0.06
C ILE A 158 -9.51 -2.82 1.43
N ASN A 159 -8.63 -2.01 2.04
CA ASN A 159 -8.76 -1.67 3.46
C ASN A 159 -10.04 -0.88 3.76
N LEU A 160 -10.46 0.06 2.92
CA LEU A 160 -11.69 0.83 3.10
C LEU A 160 -12.92 -0.08 3.16
N TYR A 161 -12.93 -1.14 2.35
CA TYR A 161 -14.03 -2.08 2.31
C TYR A 161 -14.01 -3.05 3.50
N TYR A 162 -12.85 -3.63 3.80
CA TYR A 162 -12.74 -4.77 4.72
C TYR A 162 -12.29 -4.44 6.14
N ALA A 163 -11.63 -3.31 6.37
CA ALA A 163 -11.07 -2.99 7.68
C ALA A 163 -12.16 -2.87 8.76
N PRO A 164 -11.92 -3.41 9.97
CA PRO A 164 -12.79 -3.22 11.12
C PRO A 164 -13.01 -1.74 11.47
N ASN A 165 -11.93 -0.96 11.48
CA ASN A 165 -11.97 0.45 11.80
C ASN A 165 -12.25 1.30 10.56
N ASP A 166 -12.86 2.47 10.78
CA ASP A 166 -13.04 3.46 9.72
C ASP A 166 -11.68 4.09 9.32
N VAL A 167 -11.26 3.80 8.09
CA VAL A 167 -10.04 4.35 7.47
C VAL A 167 -10.35 5.35 6.34
N THR A 168 -11.58 5.84 6.25
CA THR A 168 -12.04 6.76 5.18
C THR A 168 -11.19 8.02 5.10
N LEU A 169 -10.81 8.60 6.25
CA LEU A 169 -9.95 9.79 6.28
C LEU A 169 -8.60 9.56 5.59
N TRP A 170 -7.98 8.40 5.82
CA TRP A 170 -6.71 8.04 5.17
C TRP A 170 -6.86 7.90 3.67
N PHE A 171 -7.98 7.34 3.20
CA PHE A 171 -8.29 7.24 1.78
C PHE A 171 -8.45 8.63 1.14
N ILE A 172 -9.15 9.55 1.80
CA ILE A 172 -9.29 10.95 1.32
C ILE A 172 -7.93 11.63 1.22
N ILE A 173 -7.10 11.52 2.27
CA ILE A 173 -5.73 12.08 2.28
C ILE A 173 -4.90 11.48 1.14
N PHE A 174 -5.02 10.18 0.90
CA PHE A 174 -4.31 9.52 -0.19
C PHE A 174 -4.73 10.06 -1.57
N ILE A 175 -6.03 10.20 -1.84
CA ILE A 175 -6.52 10.73 -3.11
C ILE A 175 -6.02 12.15 -3.33
N LEU A 176 -6.06 12.99 -2.29
CA LEU A 176 -5.52 14.34 -2.33
C LEU A 176 -4.03 14.34 -2.68
N LEU A 177 -3.22 13.54 -1.98
CA LEU A 177 -1.78 13.42 -2.24
C LEU A 177 -1.47 12.85 -3.63
N ALA A 178 -2.27 11.90 -4.10
CA ALA A 178 -2.14 11.30 -5.42
C ALA A 178 -2.38 12.32 -6.54
N LEU A 179 -3.43 13.14 -6.41
CA LEU A 179 -3.73 14.21 -7.37
C LEU A 179 -2.66 15.29 -7.35
N LEU A 180 -2.24 15.74 -6.16
CA LEU A 180 -1.12 16.68 -6.02
C LEU A 180 0.18 16.15 -6.63
N LEU A 181 0.48 14.87 -6.41
CA LEU A 181 1.64 14.21 -7.00
C LEU A 181 1.52 14.17 -8.52
N ALA A 182 0.36 13.82 -9.08
CA ALA A 182 0.11 13.81 -10.52
C ALA A 182 0.32 15.19 -11.15
N ILE A 183 -0.25 16.23 -10.56
CA ILE A 183 -0.10 17.62 -10.99
C ILE A 183 1.38 18.02 -10.93
N ARG A 184 2.03 17.85 -9.78
CA ARG A 184 3.43 18.26 -9.56
C ARG A 184 4.39 17.54 -10.49
N PHE A 185 4.15 16.25 -10.73
CA PHE A 185 4.95 15.41 -11.60
C PHE A 185 4.80 15.80 -13.08
N ASN A 186 3.58 16.12 -13.53
CA ASN A 186 3.36 16.61 -14.88
C ASN A 186 3.98 17.99 -15.11
N LEU A 187 3.87 18.90 -14.15
CA LEU A 187 4.56 20.19 -14.20
C LEU A 187 6.09 20.01 -14.26
N PHE A 188 6.64 19.10 -13.45
CA PHE A 188 8.07 18.78 -13.47
C PHE A 188 8.54 18.34 -14.87
N LYS A 189 7.76 17.51 -15.55
CA LYS A 189 8.04 17.09 -16.93
C LYS A 189 7.95 18.24 -17.92
N GLN A 190 6.91 19.08 -17.82
CA GLN A 190 6.73 20.24 -18.69
C GLN A 190 7.87 21.25 -18.52
N GLU A 191 8.28 21.56 -17.29
CA GLU A 191 9.45 22.41 -17.04
C GLU A 191 10.74 21.85 -17.66
N ALA A 192 10.91 20.53 -17.67
CA ALA A 192 12.08 19.89 -18.28
C ALA A 192 12.04 20.00 -19.82
N GLN A 193 10.84 20.00 -20.40
CA GLN A 193 10.62 20.19 -21.84
C GLN A 193 10.81 21.65 -22.25
N TRP A 194 10.17 22.60 -21.56
CA TRP A 194 10.31 24.04 -21.83
C TRP A 194 11.77 24.51 -21.76
N ARG A 195 12.54 24.00 -20.80
CA ARG A 195 13.99 24.27 -20.75
C ARG A 195 14.75 23.73 -21.95
N ALA A 196 14.37 22.54 -22.46
CA ALA A 196 14.98 21.99 -23.66
C ALA A 196 14.62 22.80 -24.92
N GLU A 197 13.46 23.44 -24.91
CA GLU A 197 12.93 24.28 -25.99
C GLU A 197 13.32 25.76 -25.83
N GLY A 198 14.05 26.14 -24.77
CA GLY A 198 14.48 27.53 -24.52
C GLY A 198 13.36 28.48 -24.07
N VAL A 199 12.20 27.95 -23.67
CA VAL A 199 11.06 28.74 -23.21
C VAL A 199 11.28 29.18 -21.76
N PHE A 200 11.26 30.49 -21.52
CA PHE A 200 11.37 31.06 -20.17
C PHE A 200 10.11 30.75 -19.37
N PHE A 201 10.27 30.26 -18.15
CA PHE A 201 9.18 30.04 -17.20
C PHE A 201 9.53 30.73 -15.87
N ARG A 202 8.53 31.21 -15.14
CA ARG A 202 8.75 31.89 -13.85
C ARG A 202 9.13 30.87 -12.76
N PRO A 203 10.13 31.15 -11.90
CA PRO A 203 10.55 30.23 -10.83
C PRO A 203 9.45 29.93 -9.79
N ASP A 204 8.54 30.87 -9.57
CA ASP A 204 7.52 30.79 -8.51
C ASP A 204 6.26 29.99 -8.91
N ILE A 205 6.20 29.53 -10.17
CA ILE A 205 5.06 28.76 -10.69
C ILE A 205 4.79 27.53 -9.82
N SER A 206 5.83 26.91 -9.25
CA SER A 206 5.68 25.70 -8.44
C SER A 206 4.75 25.87 -7.22
N PHE A 207 4.75 27.02 -6.55
CA PHE A 207 3.91 27.22 -5.36
C PHE A 207 2.46 27.53 -5.73
N ASP A 208 2.25 28.46 -6.66
CA ASP A 208 0.91 28.80 -7.14
C ASP A 208 0.22 27.57 -7.75
N PHE A 209 0.94 26.77 -8.54
CA PHE A 209 0.37 25.56 -9.14
C PHE A 209 0.05 24.47 -8.11
N LEU A 210 0.79 24.39 -7.01
CA LEU A 210 0.47 23.47 -5.90
C LEU A 210 -0.76 23.96 -5.12
N ARG A 211 -0.88 25.26 -4.88
CA ARG A 211 -2.08 25.85 -4.25
C ARG A 211 -3.32 25.61 -5.11
N ASP A 212 -3.25 25.94 -6.39
CA ASP A 212 -4.38 25.81 -7.31
C ASP A 212 -4.72 24.33 -7.56
N GLY A 213 -3.69 23.47 -7.64
CA GLY A 213 -3.86 22.02 -7.70
C GLY A 213 -4.50 21.43 -6.42
N PHE A 214 -4.17 21.97 -5.25
CA PHE A 214 -4.81 21.60 -3.99
C PHE A 214 -6.29 22.00 -3.99
N ILE A 215 -6.61 23.23 -4.39
CA ILE A 215 -8.00 23.72 -4.48
C ILE A 215 -8.80 22.85 -5.46
N PHE A 216 -8.24 22.58 -6.65
CA PHE A 216 -8.88 21.72 -7.64
C PHE A 216 -9.11 20.30 -7.10
N SER A 217 -8.12 19.71 -6.45
CA SER A 217 -8.24 18.36 -5.87
C SER A 217 -9.30 18.32 -4.77
N ALA A 218 -9.33 19.33 -3.90
CA ALA A 218 -10.34 19.46 -2.84
C ALA A 218 -11.75 19.59 -3.43
N LEU A 219 -11.92 20.38 -4.49
CA LEU A 219 -13.19 20.52 -5.21
C LEU A 219 -13.63 19.19 -5.85
N VAL A 220 -12.73 18.47 -6.51
CA VAL A 220 -13.03 17.15 -7.10
C VAL A 220 -13.47 16.16 -6.03
N ILE A 221 -12.79 16.13 -4.88
CA ILE A 221 -13.15 15.26 -3.75
C ILE A 221 -14.52 15.67 -3.19
N ALA A 222 -14.78 16.96 -3.02
CA ALA A 222 -16.07 17.45 -2.53
C ALA A 222 -17.22 17.08 -3.48
N LEU A 223 -17.03 17.22 -4.79
CA LEU A 223 -18.01 16.82 -5.79
C LEU A 223 -18.23 15.30 -5.79
N ALA A 224 -17.17 14.51 -5.68
CA ALA A 224 -17.28 13.05 -5.56
C ALA A 224 -18.08 12.66 -4.30
N TRP A 225 -17.90 13.37 -3.19
CA TRP A 225 -18.63 13.13 -1.94
C TRP A 225 -20.11 13.49 -2.03
N LEU A 226 -20.47 14.50 -2.81
CA LEU A 226 -21.85 14.90 -3.08
C LEU A 226 -22.54 13.99 -4.11
N THR A 227 -21.78 13.15 -4.81
CA THR A 227 -22.34 12.26 -5.83
C THR A 227 -23.08 11.11 -5.15
N PRO A 228 -24.40 10.93 -5.42
CA PRO A 228 -25.14 9.85 -4.80
C PRO A 228 -24.54 8.49 -5.20
N PRO A 229 -24.55 7.49 -4.29
CA PRO A 229 -24.10 6.15 -4.63
C PRO A 229 -24.86 5.67 -5.86
N ILE A 230 -24.15 5.14 -6.84
CA ILE A 230 -24.79 4.48 -7.98
C ILE A 230 -25.57 3.29 -7.39
N ALA A 231 -26.89 3.44 -7.30
CA ALA A 231 -27.78 2.35 -6.91
C ALA A 231 -27.46 1.17 -7.82
N ALA A 232 -27.09 0.04 -7.21
CA ALA A 232 -26.54 -1.14 -7.88
C ALA A 232 -27.18 -1.33 -9.25
N ALA A 233 -26.44 -0.99 -10.30
CA ALA A 233 -26.88 -1.21 -11.65
C ALA A 233 -27.16 -2.72 -11.73
N LYS A 234 -28.43 -3.08 -11.98
CA LYS A 234 -28.92 -4.46 -12.08
C LYS A 234 -27.85 -5.28 -12.81
N SER A 235 -27.11 -6.12 -12.08
CA SER A 235 -25.95 -6.79 -12.65
C SER A 235 -26.45 -7.65 -13.79
N LEU A 236 -26.10 -7.26 -15.01
CA LEU A 236 -26.11 -8.19 -16.12
C LEU A 236 -25.19 -9.31 -15.64
N GLY A 237 -25.66 -10.57 -15.56
CA GLY A 237 -24.98 -11.70 -14.89
C GLY A 237 -23.54 -12.02 -15.31
N LEU A 238 -22.94 -11.18 -16.17
CA LEU A 238 -21.51 -11.06 -16.46
C LEU A 238 -20.62 -10.93 -15.20
N LEU A 239 -21.14 -10.39 -14.10
CA LEU A 239 -20.37 -10.20 -12.86
C LEU A 239 -20.51 -11.36 -11.87
N ASP A 240 -21.42 -12.31 -12.09
CA ASP A 240 -21.73 -13.36 -11.11
C ASP A 240 -20.54 -14.32 -10.93
N ASN A 241 -19.85 -14.66 -12.03
CA ASN A 241 -18.63 -15.47 -11.98
C ASN A 241 -17.51 -14.76 -11.19
N PHE A 242 -17.38 -13.44 -11.37
CA PHE A 242 -16.39 -12.65 -10.65
C PHE A 242 -16.71 -12.59 -9.15
N GLN A 243 -17.99 -12.38 -8.79
CA GLN A 243 -18.44 -12.40 -7.40
C GLN A 243 -18.22 -13.77 -6.75
N GLY A 244 -18.45 -14.86 -7.48
CA GLY A 244 -18.17 -16.23 -7.03
C GLY A 244 -16.69 -16.43 -6.69
N SER A 245 -15.79 -16.17 -7.65
CA SER A 245 -14.33 -16.29 -7.42
C SER A 245 -13.82 -15.34 -6.33
N TRP A 246 -14.42 -14.15 -6.22
CA TRP A 246 -14.09 -13.21 -5.16
C TRP A 246 -14.48 -13.73 -3.77
N ARG A 247 -15.67 -14.32 -3.65
CA ARG A 247 -16.15 -14.93 -2.39
C ARG A 247 -15.31 -16.14 -2.00
N GLU A 248 -14.89 -16.96 -2.96
CA GLU A 248 -13.95 -18.06 -2.71
C GLU A 248 -12.62 -17.54 -2.17
N MET A 249 -12.04 -16.52 -2.82
CA MET A 249 -10.80 -15.90 -2.34
C MET A 249 -10.96 -15.27 -0.94
N GLN A 250 -12.11 -14.67 -0.64
CA GLN A 250 -12.40 -14.15 0.69
C GLN A 250 -12.50 -15.28 1.73
N GLY A 251 -13.13 -16.42 1.39
CA GLY A 251 -13.19 -17.59 2.26
C GLY A 251 -11.80 -18.17 2.55
N GLU A 252 -10.96 -18.27 1.52
CA GLU A 252 -9.57 -18.69 1.64
C GLU A 252 -8.74 -17.73 2.50
N TRP A 253 -8.92 -16.42 2.30
CA TRP A 253 -8.29 -15.39 3.12
C TRP A 253 -8.70 -15.50 4.59
N ASN A 254 -10.00 -15.65 4.85
CA ASN A 254 -10.53 -15.79 6.20
C ASN A 254 -10.03 -17.07 6.89
N ARG A 255 -9.84 -18.15 6.14
CA ARG A 255 -9.25 -19.40 6.65
C ARG A 255 -7.77 -19.23 7.01
N LEU A 256 -7.00 -18.52 6.18
CA LEU A 256 -5.56 -18.34 6.40
C LEU A 256 -5.21 -17.26 7.44
N PHE A 257 -6.19 -16.45 7.83
CA PHE A 257 -6.01 -15.38 8.80
C PHE A 257 -7.17 -15.33 9.81
N ALA A 258 -7.54 -16.48 10.36
CA ALA A 258 -8.75 -16.65 11.15
C ALA A 258 -8.78 -15.86 12.48
N ASP A 259 -7.61 -15.43 12.97
CA ASP A 259 -7.47 -14.67 14.23
C ASP A 259 -7.47 -13.14 14.01
N LEU A 260 -7.71 -12.67 12.78
CA LEU A 260 -7.89 -11.25 12.50
C LEU A 260 -9.24 -10.74 13.02
N ASN A 261 -9.26 -9.48 13.44
CA ASN A 261 -10.51 -8.77 13.67
C ASN A 261 -11.20 -8.55 12.33
N TYR A 262 -12.40 -9.09 12.13
CA TYR A 262 -13.19 -8.84 10.93
C TYR A 262 -14.26 -7.78 11.19
N LYS A 263 -14.55 -6.97 10.18
CA LYS A 263 -15.66 -6.02 10.22
C LYS A 263 -16.98 -6.80 10.33
N ASP A 264 -17.79 -6.45 11.31
CA ASP A 264 -19.13 -7.01 11.49
C ASP A 264 -20.05 -6.42 10.41
N THR A 265 -20.15 -7.10 9.26
CA THR A 265 -20.86 -6.57 8.10
C THR A 265 -22.37 -6.75 8.17
N GLY A 266 -22.92 -7.30 9.26
CA GLY A 266 -24.37 -7.48 9.44
C GLY A 266 -25.02 -8.38 8.38
N ILE A 267 -24.22 -9.03 7.54
CA ILE A 267 -24.69 -10.03 6.58
C ILE A 267 -24.97 -11.28 7.40
N VAL A 268 -26.25 -11.45 7.75
CA VAL A 268 -26.83 -12.70 8.24
C VAL A 268 -26.73 -13.71 7.09
N ASP A 269 -25.54 -14.27 6.87
CA ASP A 269 -25.36 -15.41 5.99
C ASP A 269 -25.80 -16.65 6.79
N GLY A 270 -26.84 -17.33 6.28
CA GLY A 270 -27.56 -18.37 6.99
C GLY A 270 -26.63 -19.49 7.48
N PHE A 271 -26.77 -19.83 8.76
CA PHE A 271 -26.26 -21.02 9.46
C PHE A 271 -25.34 -21.95 8.63
N GLY A 272 -24.04 -21.62 8.62
CA GLY A 272 -22.97 -22.58 8.35
C GLY A 272 -22.68 -23.47 9.57
N THR A 273 -22.15 -24.66 9.35
CA THR A 273 -21.96 -25.74 10.33
C THR A 273 -20.81 -25.57 11.33
N SER A 274 -20.14 -24.41 11.37
CA SER A 274 -19.14 -24.12 12.39
C SER A 274 -19.31 -22.71 12.95
N LEU A 275 -19.51 -22.66 14.27
CA LEU A 275 -19.66 -21.45 15.06
C LEU A 275 -18.33 -21.20 15.78
N SER A 276 -17.60 -20.14 15.42
CA SER A 276 -16.43 -19.70 16.21
C SER A 276 -16.92 -18.85 17.39
N LEU A 277 -16.88 -19.42 18.59
CA LEU A 277 -17.17 -18.70 19.83
C LEU A 277 -15.92 -17.93 20.26
N GLY A 278 -15.81 -16.69 19.81
CA GLY A 278 -14.85 -15.71 20.34
C GLY A 278 -15.29 -15.21 21.71
N GLY A 279 -14.95 -15.95 22.76
CA GLY A 279 -15.16 -15.54 24.14
C GLY A 279 -14.15 -14.47 24.55
N ARG A 280 -14.62 -13.24 24.79
CA ARG A 280 -13.83 -12.17 25.42
C ARG A 280 -13.66 -12.51 26.90
N ALA A 281 -12.48 -13.00 27.30
CA ALA A 281 -12.12 -13.06 28.71
C ALA A 281 -11.88 -11.62 29.19
N ALA A 282 -12.52 -11.27 30.30
CA ALA A 282 -12.46 -9.97 30.96
C ALA A 282 -11.06 -9.62 31.46
#